data_AF-A0A6P1HGS4-F1
#
_entry.id   AF-A0A6P1HGS4-F1
#
_cell.length_a   1.000
_cell.length_b   1.000
_cell.length_c   1.000
_cell.angle_alpha   90.00
_cell.angle_beta   90.00
_cell.angle_gamma   90.00
#
_symmetry.space_group_name_H-M   'P 1'
#
loop_
_entity.id
_entity.type
_entity.pdbx_description
1 polymer ?
#
loop_
_entity_poly.entity_id
_entity_poly.type
_entity_poly.pdbx_seq_one_letter_code
_entity_poly.pdbx_strand_id
1 'polypeptide(L)'
;MTNKKAVVVFSGGQDSTTCLFWAMKHFDEVEVVTFNYNQRHALEIECAKNIAEEVHVKHHILDMALLNQLAPNALTRDDIEVKDGEDGELPSTFVPGRNLLFLSFAGVLASQVGAKHIITGVCETDFSGYPDCRDAFVKSLNVTLNLSMDQDFVIHTPLMWLDKKETWALADELDALEFVREKTLTCYNGVIADGCGECPACELRRAGLDEYLASVEEEAKS
;
A
#
# COMPACT_ATOMS: atom_id res chain seq x y z
N MET A 1 -9.80 5.02 22.20
CA MET A 1 -9.32 5.50 20.88
C MET A 1 -10.08 6.74 20.47
N THR A 2 -9.47 7.60 19.67
CA THR A 2 -10.18 8.74 19.08
C THR A 2 -10.75 8.36 17.72
N ASN A 3 -11.98 8.77 17.43
CA ASN A 3 -12.64 8.55 16.12
C ASN A 3 -12.10 9.51 15.03
N LYS A 4 -11.00 10.19 15.32
CA LYS A 4 -10.39 11.26 14.51
C LYS A 4 -8.97 10.91 14.07
N LYS A 5 -8.43 9.80 14.56
CA LYS A 5 -7.05 9.38 14.30
C LYS A 5 -6.98 8.11 13.50
N ALA A 6 -6.06 8.09 12.55
CA ALA A 6 -5.84 6.99 11.65
C ALA A 6 -4.37 6.56 11.54
N VAL A 7 -4.15 5.28 11.30
CA VAL A 7 -2.86 4.70 10.91
C VAL A 7 -2.95 4.20 9.48
N VAL A 8 -2.03 4.63 8.62
CA VAL A 8 -1.95 4.17 7.22
C VAL A 8 -0.83 3.14 7.08
N VAL A 9 -1.15 1.97 6.54
CA VAL A 9 -0.13 1.01 6.07
C VAL A 9 0.53 1.58 4.83
N PHE A 10 1.82 1.88 4.93
CA PHE A 10 2.51 2.79 4.02
C PHE A 10 3.83 2.20 3.51
N SER A 11 4.02 2.22 2.18
CA SER A 11 5.24 1.73 1.53
C SER A 11 5.97 2.80 0.72
N GLY A 12 5.39 3.98 0.53
CA GLY A 12 5.93 5.03 -0.36
C GLY A 12 5.66 4.80 -1.85
N GLY A 13 4.93 3.73 -2.21
CA GLY A 13 4.42 3.52 -3.56
C GLY A 13 3.16 4.34 -3.85
N GLN A 14 2.75 4.37 -5.12
CA GLN A 14 1.56 5.08 -5.61
C GLN A 14 0.33 4.86 -4.71
N ASP A 15 -0.15 3.62 -4.62
CA ASP A 15 -1.39 3.26 -3.92
C ASP A 15 -1.38 3.68 -2.45
N SER A 16 -0.31 3.35 -1.72
CA SER A 16 -0.21 3.68 -0.29
C SER A 16 -0.09 5.19 -0.05
N THR A 17 0.46 5.94 -1.00
CA THR A 17 0.56 7.41 -0.93
C THR A 17 -0.78 8.06 -1.24
N THR A 18 -1.52 7.57 -2.24
CA THR A 18 -2.91 8.01 -2.48
C THR A 18 -3.78 7.76 -1.23
N CYS A 19 -3.63 6.59 -0.58
CA CYS A 19 -4.28 6.30 0.70
C CYS A 19 -3.88 7.26 1.83
N LEU A 20 -2.62 7.71 1.87
CA LEU A 20 -2.16 8.70 2.85
C LEU A 20 -2.87 10.05 2.64
N PHE A 21 -2.87 10.58 1.42
CA PHE A 21 -3.59 11.82 1.10
C PHE A 21 -5.09 11.69 1.34
N TRP A 22 -5.68 10.54 1.01
CA TRP A 22 -7.07 10.25 1.33
C TRP A 22 -7.32 10.32 2.83
N ALA A 23 -6.47 9.68 3.64
CA ALA A 23 -6.60 9.71 5.10
C ALA A 23 -6.45 11.13 5.66
N MET A 24 -5.52 11.93 5.15
CA MET A 24 -5.31 13.33 5.58
C MET A 24 -6.51 14.23 5.28
N LYS A 25 -7.33 13.92 4.26
CA LYS A 25 -8.58 14.63 3.97
C LYS A 25 -9.75 14.21 4.89
N HIS A 26 -9.68 13.01 5.47
CA HIS A 26 -10.79 12.40 6.21
C HIS A 26 -10.61 12.35 7.74
N PHE A 27 -9.38 12.50 8.24
CA PHE A 27 -9.03 12.37 9.65
C PHE A 27 -8.17 13.54 10.14
N ASP A 28 -8.34 13.92 11.41
CA ASP A 28 -7.62 15.06 12.01
C ASP A 28 -6.16 14.72 12.32
N GLU A 29 -5.87 13.45 12.64
CA GLU A 29 -4.53 12.96 12.96
C GLU A 29 -4.22 11.72 12.12
N VAL A 30 -3.10 11.75 11.40
CA VAL A 30 -2.64 10.63 10.59
C VAL A 30 -1.20 10.27 10.96
N GLU A 31 -0.97 8.99 11.24
CA GLU A 31 0.35 8.39 11.38
C GLU A 31 0.51 7.28 10.34
N VAL A 32 1.74 6.97 9.94
CA VAL A 32 2.02 5.97 8.91
C VAL A 32 2.91 4.86 9.45
N VAL A 33 2.73 3.63 8.97
CA VAL A 33 3.55 2.48 9.34
C VAL A 33 4.09 1.76 8.12
N THR A 34 5.40 1.58 8.08
CA THR A 34 6.10 0.79 7.06
C THR A 34 6.67 -0.48 7.66
N PHE A 35 6.50 -1.59 6.93
CA PHE A 35 6.98 -2.90 7.32
C PHE A 35 8.31 -3.20 6.63
N ASN A 36 9.40 -3.26 7.40
CA ASN A 36 10.72 -3.62 6.91
C ASN A 36 10.97 -5.12 7.13
N TYR A 37 10.80 -5.95 6.12
CA TYR A 37 11.09 -7.39 6.19
C TYR A 37 12.41 -7.76 5.49
N ASN A 38 13.37 -6.83 5.46
CA ASN A 38 14.68 -6.99 4.84
C ASN A 38 14.62 -7.18 3.31
N GLN A 39 13.68 -6.49 2.66
CA GLN A 39 13.59 -6.46 1.20
C GLN A 39 14.88 -5.91 0.57
N ARG A 40 15.22 -6.38 -0.64
CA ARG A 40 16.38 -5.97 -1.44
C ARG A 40 16.48 -4.46 -1.72
N HIS A 41 15.46 -3.65 -1.40
CA HIS A 41 15.40 -2.24 -1.76
C HIS A 41 15.23 -1.32 -0.53
N ALA A 42 16.35 -0.98 0.10
CA ALA A 42 16.42 0.13 1.08
C ALA A 42 15.76 1.43 0.55
N LEU A 43 15.71 1.59 -0.78
CA LEU A 43 15.09 2.70 -1.48
C LEU A 43 13.59 2.86 -1.21
N GLU A 44 12.83 1.77 -0.99
CA GLU A 44 11.38 1.86 -0.66
C GLU A 44 11.17 2.51 0.70
N ILE A 45 11.95 2.09 1.70
CA ILE A 45 11.86 2.64 3.04
C ILE A 45 12.32 4.10 3.06
N GLU A 46 13.39 4.42 2.34
CA GLU A 46 13.86 5.82 2.23
C GLU A 46 12.84 6.70 1.49
N CYS A 47 12.20 6.20 0.42
CA CYS A 47 11.10 6.90 -0.25
C CYS A 47 9.92 7.14 0.70
N ALA A 48 9.49 6.12 1.45
CA ALA A 48 8.44 6.26 2.45
C ALA A 48 8.79 7.28 3.54
N LYS A 49 10.02 7.26 4.07
CA LYS A 49 10.49 8.26 5.05
C LYS A 49 10.44 9.67 4.48
N ASN A 50 10.99 9.87 3.28
CA ASN A 50 11.04 11.17 2.64
C ASN A 50 9.63 11.74 2.42
N ILE A 51 8.70 10.92 1.93
CA ILE A 51 7.30 11.34 1.77
C ILE A 51 6.69 11.70 3.13
N ALA A 52 6.84 10.84 4.14
CA ALA A 52 6.26 11.06 5.47
C ALA A 52 6.80 12.34 6.14
N GLU A 53 8.10 12.61 6.00
CA GLU A 53 8.74 13.84 6.46
C GLU A 53 8.22 15.08 5.71
N GLU A 54 8.10 14.99 4.38
CA GLU A 54 7.63 16.08 3.51
C GLU A 54 6.18 16.47 3.82
N VAL A 55 5.30 15.50 4.09
CA VAL A 55 3.89 15.75 4.46
C VAL A 55 3.65 15.86 5.97
N HIS A 56 4.72 15.85 6.77
CA HIS A 56 4.71 16.04 8.22
C HIS A 56 3.86 15.05 9.01
N VAL A 57 3.84 13.79 8.60
CA VAL A 57 3.16 12.70 9.34
C VAL A 57 4.17 11.86 10.12
N LYS A 58 3.78 11.42 11.31
CA LYS A 58 4.64 10.56 12.12
C LYS A 58 4.78 9.19 11.47
N HIS A 59 6.03 8.76 11.27
CA HIS A 59 6.37 7.49 10.62
C HIS A 59 6.89 6.46 11.61
N HIS A 60 6.26 5.28 11.62
CA HIS A 60 6.72 4.10 12.33
C HIS A 60 7.31 3.11 11.33
N ILE A 61 8.49 2.58 11.63
CA ILE A 61 9.09 1.50 10.85
C ILE A 61 9.16 0.28 11.75
N LEU A 62 8.45 -0.78 11.36
CA LEU A 62 8.44 -2.05 12.08
C LEU A 62 9.36 -3.04 11.38
N ASP A 63 10.34 -3.54 12.12
CA ASP A 63 11.20 -4.63 11.65
C ASP A 63 10.44 -5.96 11.71
N MET A 64 10.34 -6.59 10.54
CA MET A 64 9.59 -7.79 10.25
C MET A 64 10.53 -8.93 9.83
N ALA A 65 11.83 -8.82 10.08
CA ALA A 65 12.81 -9.87 9.78
C ALA A 65 12.45 -11.24 10.41
N LEU A 66 11.67 -11.25 11.49
CA LEU A 66 11.13 -12.47 12.11
C LEU A 66 10.30 -13.30 11.12
N LEU A 67 9.60 -12.69 10.16
CA LEU A 67 8.78 -13.40 9.18
C LEU A 67 9.61 -14.32 8.27
N ASN A 68 10.89 -14.04 8.12
CA ASN A 68 11.80 -14.89 7.34
C ASN A 68 12.01 -16.27 7.97
N GLN A 69 11.69 -16.44 9.26
CA GLN A 69 11.69 -17.77 9.90
C GLN A 69 10.52 -18.64 9.45
N LEU A 70 9.42 -18.02 8.98
CA LEU A 70 8.21 -18.70 8.52
C LEU A 70 8.27 -19.04 7.03
N ALA A 71 9.12 -18.35 6.26
CA ALA A 71 9.26 -18.52 4.82
C ALA A 71 10.73 -18.78 4.43
N PRO A 72 11.19 -20.04 4.45
CA PRO A 72 12.60 -20.37 4.21
C PRO A 72 13.10 -20.09 2.77
N ASN A 73 12.21 -19.78 1.80
CA ASN A 73 12.52 -19.88 0.37
C ASN A 73 12.24 -18.64 -0.48
N ALA A 74 11.42 -17.67 -0.03
CA ALA A 74 10.85 -16.65 -0.91
C ALA A 74 11.45 -15.24 -0.78
N LEU A 75 12.03 -14.92 0.39
CA LEU A 75 12.43 -13.54 0.73
C LEU A 75 13.92 -13.38 1.06
N THR A 76 14.65 -14.48 1.26
CA THR A 76 16.02 -14.48 1.83
C THR A 76 17.07 -15.19 0.99
N ARG A 77 16.67 -15.78 -0.14
CA ARG A 77 17.55 -16.57 -0.99
C ARG A 77 17.93 -15.77 -2.23
N ASP A 78 19.21 -15.39 -2.31
CA ASP A 78 19.75 -14.62 -3.42
C ASP A 78 19.79 -15.38 -4.76
N ASP A 79 19.57 -16.70 -4.71
CA ASP A 79 19.76 -17.67 -5.80
C ASP A 79 18.47 -18.09 -6.52
N ILE A 80 17.32 -17.54 -6.15
CA ILE A 80 16.04 -17.88 -6.79
C ILE A 80 15.64 -16.73 -7.73
N GLU A 81 15.62 -17.01 -9.03
CA GLU A 81 15.00 -16.13 -10.02
C GLU A 81 13.54 -15.91 -9.62
N VAL A 82 13.15 -14.64 -9.46
CA VAL A 82 11.75 -14.25 -9.29
C VAL A 82 11.05 -14.57 -10.61
N LYS A 83 10.39 -15.72 -10.65
CA LYS A 83 9.46 -16.06 -11.72
C LYS A 83 8.07 -15.58 -11.31
N ASP A 84 7.47 -14.77 -12.17
CA ASP A 84 6.04 -14.53 -12.13
C ASP A 84 5.31 -15.88 -12.29
N GLY A 85 4.17 -16.02 -11.61
CA GLY A 85 3.33 -17.18 -11.86
C GLY A 85 2.72 -17.08 -13.26
N GLU A 86 2.71 -18.18 -13.99
CA GLU A 86 1.96 -18.30 -15.25
C GLU A 86 0.48 -18.53 -14.93
N ASP A 87 -0.44 -18.04 -15.77
CA ASP A 87 -1.89 -18.36 -15.71
C ASP A 87 -2.57 -18.17 -14.32
N GLY A 88 -2.22 -17.11 -13.59
CA GLY A 88 -2.83 -16.78 -12.29
C GLY A 88 -2.20 -17.51 -11.10
N GLU A 89 -1.07 -18.19 -11.30
CA GLU A 89 -0.24 -18.68 -10.20
C GLU A 89 0.42 -17.52 -9.43
N LEU A 90 0.69 -17.75 -8.16
CA LEU A 90 1.35 -16.76 -7.31
C LEU A 90 2.87 -16.77 -7.56
N PRO A 91 3.55 -15.62 -7.52
CA PRO A 91 5.00 -15.56 -7.68
C PRO A 91 5.74 -16.48 -6.71
N SER A 92 6.90 -16.98 -7.12
CA SER A 92 7.78 -17.81 -6.28
C SER A 92 8.23 -17.14 -4.96
N THR A 93 8.11 -15.81 -4.87
CA THR A 93 8.40 -14.99 -3.68
C THR A 93 7.18 -14.79 -2.77
N PHE A 94 6.05 -15.46 -3.06
CA PHE A 94 4.82 -15.34 -2.28
C PHE A 94 4.98 -15.92 -0.87
N VAL A 95 4.58 -15.12 0.12
CA VAL A 95 4.42 -15.57 1.51
C VAL A 95 2.93 -15.60 1.84
N PRO A 96 2.32 -16.79 1.99
CA PRO A 96 0.91 -16.92 2.34
C PRO A 96 0.56 -16.16 3.63
N GLY A 97 -0.48 -15.33 3.58
CA GLY A 97 -1.00 -14.61 4.74
C GLY A 97 -0.11 -13.45 5.20
N ARG A 98 0.73 -12.90 4.33
CA ARG A 98 1.55 -11.72 4.67
C ARG A 98 0.70 -10.53 5.09
N ASN A 99 -0.41 -10.26 4.40
CA ASN A 99 -1.27 -9.12 4.75
C ASN A 99 -2.05 -9.36 6.05
N LEU A 100 -2.33 -10.62 6.42
CA LEU A 100 -2.86 -10.95 7.75
C LEU A 100 -1.91 -10.48 8.85
N LEU A 101 -0.62 -10.75 8.69
CA LEU A 101 0.39 -10.31 9.64
C LEU A 101 0.47 -8.79 9.65
N PHE A 102 0.68 -8.15 8.50
CA PHE A 102 0.78 -6.68 8.41
C PHE A 102 -0.40 -5.96 9.05
N LEU A 103 -1.63 -6.35 8.73
CA LEU A 103 -2.82 -5.73 9.31
C LEU A 103 -2.97 -6.04 10.80
N SER A 104 -2.48 -7.19 11.28
CA SER A 104 -2.41 -7.49 12.72
C SER A 104 -1.43 -6.57 13.45
N PHE A 105 -0.21 -6.38 12.92
CA PHE A 105 0.76 -5.45 13.49
C PHE A 105 0.28 -4.00 13.42
N ALA A 106 -0.35 -3.58 12.31
CA ALA A 106 -0.96 -2.26 12.18
C ALA A 106 -2.08 -2.05 13.20
N GLY A 107 -2.91 -3.06 13.47
CA GLY A 107 -3.95 -3.02 14.50
C GLY A 107 -3.39 -2.87 15.91
N VAL A 108 -2.33 -3.61 16.24
CA VAL A 108 -1.63 -3.47 17.53
C VAL A 108 -1.03 -2.06 17.66
N LEU A 109 -0.38 -1.55 16.62
CA LEU A 109 0.15 -0.18 16.61
C LEU A 109 -0.97 0.86 16.78
N ALA A 110 -2.08 0.73 16.03
CA ALA A 110 -3.23 1.60 16.12
C ALA A 110 -3.78 1.66 17.56
N SER A 111 -3.83 0.52 18.25
CA SER A 111 -4.15 0.44 19.68
C SER A 111 -3.23 1.30 20.54
N GLN A 112 -1.92 1.18 20.36
CA GLN A 112 -0.93 1.90 21.15
C GLN A 112 -0.95 3.43 20.91
N VAL A 113 -1.21 3.86 19.68
CA VAL A 113 -1.26 5.29 19.33
C VAL A 113 -2.66 5.90 19.47
N GLY A 114 -3.64 5.10 19.91
CA GLY A 114 -5.02 5.53 20.12
C GLY A 114 -5.83 5.76 18.85
N ALA A 115 -5.41 5.22 17.71
CA ALA A 115 -6.08 5.32 16.42
C ALA A 115 -7.21 4.28 16.30
N LYS A 116 -8.39 4.74 15.89
CA LYS A 116 -9.52 3.84 15.58
C LYS A 116 -9.47 3.32 14.14
N HIS A 117 -8.94 4.13 13.23
CA HIS A 117 -8.99 3.87 11.80
C HIS A 117 -7.66 3.31 11.29
N ILE A 118 -7.73 2.26 10.48
CA ILE A 118 -6.57 1.65 9.83
C ILE A 118 -6.83 1.73 8.33
N ILE A 119 -5.94 2.37 7.58
CA ILE A 119 -6.05 2.50 6.13
C ILE A 119 -5.03 1.56 5.50
N THR A 120 -5.44 0.85 4.45
CA THR A 120 -4.53 0.04 3.64
C THR A 120 -4.88 0.18 2.16
N GLY A 121 -3.85 0.14 1.31
CA GLY A 121 -3.98 0.25 -0.14
C GLY A 121 -4.17 -1.09 -0.86
N VAL A 122 -4.55 -2.17 -0.14
CA VAL A 122 -4.88 -3.44 -0.81
C VAL A 122 -6.10 -3.26 -1.71
N CYS A 123 -6.04 -3.85 -2.91
CA CYS A 123 -7.12 -3.86 -3.90
C CYS A 123 -7.35 -5.27 -4.45
N GLU A 124 -8.55 -5.50 -4.99
CA GLU A 124 -8.96 -6.78 -5.59
C GLU A 124 -9.02 -6.72 -7.13
N THR A 125 -9.05 -5.51 -7.70
CA THR A 125 -9.13 -5.20 -9.13
C THR A 125 -7.83 -5.50 -9.89
N ASP A 126 -6.67 -5.24 -9.28
CA ASP A 126 -5.36 -5.54 -9.86
C ASP A 126 -5.03 -7.03 -9.62
N PHE A 127 -5.41 -7.82 -10.63
CA PHE A 127 -5.57 -9.27 -10.64
C PHE A 127 -4.26 -10.04 -10.38
N SER A 128 -3.88 -10.12 -9.11
CA SER A 128 -2.74 -10.90 -8.64
C SER A 128 -3.17 -12.21 -7.95
N GLY A 129 -4.47 -12.40 -7.71
CA GLY A 129 -5.03 -13.63 -7.14
C GLY A 129 -4.87 -13.81 -5.63
N TYR A 130 -4.28 -12.82 -4.93
CA TYR A 130 -3.94 -12.88 -3.52
C TYR A 130 -5.21 -12.95 -2.65
N PRO A 131 -5.46 -14.05 -1.92
CA PRO A 131 -6.68 -14.18 -1.11
C PRO A 131 -6.70 -13.19 0.08
N ASP A 132 -5.53 -12.74 0.53
CA ASP A 132 -5.33 -11.79 1.63
C ASP A 132 -5.35 -10.31 1.18
N CYS A 133 -5.80 -10.03 -0.05
CA CYS A 133 -6.12 -8.69 -0.54
C CYS A 133 -7.63 -8.45 -0.73
N ARG A 134 -8.45 -9.50 -0.65
CA ARG A 134 -9.89 -9.44 -0.96
C ARG A 134 -10.69 -8.73 0.12
N ASP A 135 -11.79 -8.10 -0.27
CA ASP A 135 -12.71 -7.42 0.65
C ASP A 135 -13.24 -8.35 1.76
N ALA A 136 -13.62 -9.58 1.40
CA ALA A 136 -14.12 -10.57 2.35
C ALA A 136 -13.08 -10.90 3.44
N PHE A 137 -11.80 -10.99 3.06
CA PHE A 137 -10.71 -11.21 4.00
C PHE A 137 -10.53 -10.00 4.93
N VAL A 138 -10.45 -8.79 4.38
CA VAL A 138 -10.26 -7.56 5.17
C VAL A 138 -11.39 -7.37 6.20
N LYS A 139 -12.64 -7.61 5.79
CA LYS A 139 -13.82 -7.55 6.68
C LYS A 139 -13.73 -8.58 7.80
N SER A 140 -13.38 -9.82 7.48
CA SER A 140 -13.21 -10.89 8.47
C SER A 140 -12.07 -10.57 9.46
N LEU A 141 -10.97 -10.02 8.96
CA LEU A 141 -9.85 -9.61 9.80
C LEU A 141 -10.21 -8.42 10.70
N ASN A 142 -10.97 -7.43 10.22
CA ASN A 142 -11.42 -6.33 11.07
C ASN A 142 -12.20 -6.85 12.29
N VAL A 143 -13.10 -7.81 12.10
CA VAL A 143 -13.84 -8.45 13.21
C VAL A 143 -12.87 -9.15 14.15
N THR A 144 -11.89 -9.88 13.60
CA THR A 144 -10.88 -10.60 14.39
C THR A 144 -10.04 -9.64 15.25
N LEU A 145 -9.58 -8.51 14.69
CA LEU A 145 -8.80 -7.51 15.43
C LEU A 145 -9.62 -6.91 16.57
N ASN A 146 -10.88 -6.57 16.33
CA ASN A 146 -11.79 -6.02 17.33
C ASN A 146 -11.98 -6.98 18.50
N LEU A 147 -12.25 -8.26 18.21
CA LEU A 147 -12.40 -9.31 19.23
C LEU A 147 -11.09 -9.58 19.98
N SER A 148 -9.94 -9.52 19.30
CA SER A 148 -8.64 -9.84 19.91
C SER A 148 -8.16 -8.81 20.94
N MET A 149 -8.61 -7.55 20.81
CA MET A 149 -8.11 -6.42 21.61
C MET A 149 -9.21 -5.70 22.39
N ASP A 150 -10.47 -6.13 22.28
CA ASP A 150 -11.65 -5.46 22.84
C ASP A 150 -11.73 -3.99 22.39
N GLN A 151 -11.71 -3.79 21.07
CA GLN A 151 -11.67 -2.48 20.42
C GLN A 151 -12.68 -2.40 19.25
N ASP A 152 -12.96 -1.18 18.81
CA ASP A 152 -13.86 -0.89 17.68
C ASP A 152 -13.09 -0.34 16.47
N PHE A 153 -12.04 -1.05 16.01
CA PHE A 153 -11.30 -0.63 14.82
C PHE A 153 -12.20 -0.62 13.58
N VAL A 154 -11.84 0.25 12.63
CA VAL A 154 -12.40 0.28 11.28
C VAL A 154 -11.25 0.22 10.29
N ILE A 155 -11.18 -0.86 9.51
CA ILE A 155 -10.24 -0.96 8.39
C ILE A 155 -10.88 -0.37 7.14
N HIS A 156 -10.20 0.59 6.53
CA HIS A 156 -10.58 1.22 5.27
C HIS A 156 -9.66 0.74 4.15
N THR A 157 -10.27 0.42 3.01
CA THR A 157 -9.60 0.03 1.77
C THR A 157 -10.09 0.94 0.64
N PRO A 158 -9.67 2.22 0.58
CA PRO A 158 -10.19 3.20 -0.37
C PRO A 158 -10.03 2.79 -1.83
N LEU A 159 -9.03 1.95 -2.12
CA LEU A 159 -8.69 1.50 -3.46
C LEU A 159 -9.28 0.12 -3.83
N MET A 160 -10.08 -0.50 -2.94
CA MET A 160 -10.53 -1.90 -3.09
C MET A 160 -11.13 -2.20 -4.47
N TRP A 161 -11.89 -1.24 -4.98
CA TRP A 161 -12.69 -1.34 -6.20
C TRP A 161 -12.21 -0.41 -7.31
N LEU A 162 -11.03 0.19 -7.15
CA LEU A 162 -10.48 1.14 -8.13
C LEU A 162 -9.45 0.43 -9.00
N ASP A 163 -9.50 0.65 -10.30
CA ASP A 163 -8.37 0.33 -11.17
C ASP A 163 -7.25 1.40 -11.08
N LYS A 164 -6.19 1.26 -11.87
CA LYS A 164 -5.09 2.23 -11.86
C LYS A 164 -5.45 3.59 -12.44
N LYS A 165 -6.35 3.67 -13.40
CA LYS A 165 -6.85 4.94 -13.93
C LYS A 165 -7.64 5.67 -12.83
N GLU A 166 -8.54 4.97 -12.15
CA GLU A 166 -9.35 5.50 -11.06
C GLU A 166 -8.49 5.86 -9.84
N THR A 167 -7.40 5.14 -9.59
CA THR A 167 -6.42 5.49 -8.54
C THR A 167 -5.70 6.81 -8.86
N TRP A 168 -5.38 7.07 -10.13
CA TRP A 168 -4.85 8.39 -10.55
C TRP A 168 -5.90 9.48 -10.44
N ALA A 169 -7.14 9.22 -10.86
CA ALA A 169 -8.24 10.16 -10.69
C ALA A 169 -8.48 10.52 -9.22
N LEU A 170 -8.39 9.55 -8.31
CA LEU A 170 -8.47 9.80 -6.87
C LEU A 170 -7.30 10.65 -6.39
N ALA A 171 -6.08 10.41 -6.86
CA ALA A 171 -4.93 11.26 -6.50
C ALA A 171 -5.15 12.72 -6.94
N ASP A 172 -5.76 12.94 -8.10
CA ASP A 172 -6.12 14.27 -8.59
C ASP A 172 -7.25 14.93 -7.77
N GLU A 173 -8.31 14.19 -7.42
CA GLU A 173 -9.39 14.67 -6.54
C GLU A 173 -8.88 15.08 -5.14
N LEU A 174 -7.73 14.57 -4.75
CA LEU A 174 -7.03 14.87 -3.50
C LEU A 174 -6.01 16.01 -3.64
N ASP A 175 -5.95 16.68 -4.79
CA ASP A 175 -4.95 17.70 -5.14
C ASP A 175 -3.50 17.18 -4.98
N ALA A 176 -3.29 15.88 -5.20
CA ALA A 176 -2.05 15.16 -4.94
C ALA A 176 -1.46 14.47 -6.18
N LEU A 177 -2.04 14.68 -7.36
CA LEU A 177 -1.63 14.01 -8.61
C LEU A 177 -0.12 14.17 -8.89
N GLU A 178 0.38 15.40 -8.91
CA GLU A 178 1.79 15.71 -9.19
C GLU A 178 2.71 15.13 -8.10
N PHE A 179 2.31 15.26 -6.83
CA PHE A 179 3.05 14.69 -5.71
C PHE A 179 3.17 13.17 -5.83
N VAL A 180 2.06 12.48 -6.05
CA VAL A 180 2.02 11.02 -6.22
C VAL A 180 2.85 10.62 -7.45
N ARG A 181 2.78 11.39 -8.54
CA ARG A 181 3.54 11.10 -9.75
C ARG A 181 5.04 11.22 -9.56
N GLU A 182 5.51 12.26 -8.87
CA GLU A 182 6.94 12.58 -8.84
C GLU A 182 7.69 12.03 -7.63
N LYS A 183 7.01 11.81 -6.50
CA LYS A 183 7.68 11.49 -5.22
C LYS A 183 7.63 10.03 -4.82
N THR A 184 6.79 9.22 -5.47
CA THR A 184 6.55 7.82 -5.07
C THR A 184 7.45 6.83 -5.80
N LEU A 185 7.62 5.65 -5.21
CA LEU A 185 8.38 4.54 -5.78
C LEU A 185 7.48 3.32 -6.03
N THR A 186 7.16 3.05 -7.30
CA THR A 186 6.46 1.83 -7.73
C THR A 186 7.39 0.85 -8.45
N CYS A 187 8.50 1.35 -9.00
CA CYS A 187 9.41 0.56 -9.84
C CYS A 187 10.13 -0.53 -9.04
N TYR A 188 10.08 -1.78 -9.53
CA TYR A 188 10.85 -2.89 -8.96
C TYR A 188 12.37 -2.70 -9.03
N ASN A 189 12.85 -1.79 -9.88
CA ASN A 189 14.27 -1.46 -10.00
C ASN A 189 14.68 -0.25 -9.15
N GLY A 190 13.80 0.28 -8.28
CA GLY A 190 14.15 1.36 -7.36
C GLY A 190 14.18 2.76 -7.98
N VAL A 191 13.64 2.94 -9.19
CA VAL A 191 13.55 4.25 -9.86
C VAL A 191 12.24 4.95 -9.45
N ILE A 192 12.36 6.12 -8.81
CA ILE A 192 11.21 6.93 -8.39
C ILE A 192 10.42 7.48 -9.58
N ALA A 193 9.25 8.06 -9.28
CA ALA A 193 8.38 8.72 -10.25
C ALA A 193 7.89 7.77 -11.35
N ASP A 194 8.14 8.11 -12.63
CA ASP A 194 7.74 7.32 -13.80
C ASP A 194 8.48 5.95 -13.87
N GLY A 195 9.56 5.79 -13.10
CA GLY A 195 10.29 4.55 -12.96
C GLY A 195 11.15 4.17 -14.17
N CYS A 196 11.53 2.89 -14.28
CA CYS A 196 12.39 2.43 -15.38
C CYS A 196 11.66 2.25 -16.72
N GLY A 197 10.32 2.23 -16.72
CA GLY A 197 9.49 2.11 -17.91
C GLY A 197 9.40 0.72 -18.56
N GLU A 198 10.12 -0.27 -18.01
CA GLU A 198 10.27 -1.63 -18.58
C GLU A 198 9.81 -2.76 -17.65
N CYS A 199 9.60 -2.49 -16.36
CA CYS A 199 9.10 -3.51 -15.42
C CYS A 199 7.57 -3.51 -15.36
N PRO A 200 6.92 -4.65 -15.04
CA PRO A 200 5.46 -4.75 -15.03
C PRO A 200 4.76 -3.69 -14.18
N ALA A 201 5.33 -3.36 -13.01
CA ALA A 201 4.78 -2.32 -12.14
C ALA A 201 4.82 -0.92 -12.77
N CYS A 202 5.87 -0.60 -13.54
CA CYS A 202 5.96 0.66 -14.28
C CYS A 202 5.00 0.69 -15.46
N GLU A 203 4.85 -0.41 -16.19
CA GLU A 203 3.92 -0.50 -17.33
C GLU A 203 2.48 -0.30 -16.88
N LEU A 204 2.06 -1.00 -15.82
CA LEU A 204 0.73 -0.88 -15.24
C LEU A 204 0.44 0.54 -14.73
N ARG A 205 1.41 1.14 -13.99
CA ARG A 205 1.30 2.51 -13.50
C ARG A 205 1.18 3.54 -14.63
N ARG A 206 1.98 3.39 -15.69
CA ARG A 206 1.99 4.28 -16.85
C ARG A 206 0.70 4.15 -17.66
N ALA A 207 0.25 2.93 -17.94
CA ALA A 207 -1.00 2.70 -18.66
C ALA A 207 -2.18 3.38 -17.96
N GLY A 208 -2.32 3.21 -16.64
CA GLY A 208 -3.36 3.91 -15.87
C GLY A 208 -3.24 5.43 -15.91
N LEU A 209 -2.02 5.98 -15.93
CA LEU A 209 -1.81 7.43 -16.03
C LEU A 209 -2.23 7.96 -17.41
N ASP A 210 -1.81 7.27 -18.47
CA ASP A 210 -2.11 7.65 -19.84
C ASP A 210 -3.62 7.61 -20.11
N GLU A 211 -4.31 6.59 -19.63
CA GLU A 211 -5.78 6.48 -19.71
C GLU A 211 -6.50 7.59 -18.94
N TYR A 212 -5.98 7.97 -17.77
CA TYR A 212 -6.55 9.04 -16.97
C TYR A 212 -6.38 10.41 -17.66
N LEU A 213 -5.16 10.74 -18.09
CA LEU A 213 -4.87 12.00 -18.79
C LEU A 213 -5.67 12.14 -20.09
N ALA A 214 -5.82 11.05 -20.85
CA ALA A 214 -6.67 11.04 -22.04
C ALA A 214 -8.13 11.38 -21.70
N SER A 215 -8.67 10.84 -20.61
CA SER A 215 -10.05 11.14 -20.19
C SER A 215 -10.26 12.60 -19.77
N VAL A 216 -9.29 13.21 -19.08
CA VAL A 216 -9.33 14.64 -18.71
C VAL A 216 -9.29 15.53 -19.95
N GLU A 217 -8.47 15.18 -20.94
CA GLU A 217 -8.40 15.91 -22.20
C GLU A 217 -9.70 15.84 -23.02
N GLU A 218 -10.40 14.71 -22.99
CA GLU A 218 -11.69 14.54 -23.66
C GLU A 218 -12.79 15.39 -23.00
N GLU A 219 -12.85 15.39 -21.67
CA GLU A 219 -13.79 16.21 -20.90
C GLU A 219 -13.55 17.71 -21.11
N ALA A 220 -12.30 18.15 -21.17
CA ALA A 220 -11.95 19.55 -21.44
C ALA A 220 -12.33 20.04 -22.85
N LYS A 221 -12.55 19.12 -23.80
CA LYS A 221 -12.97 19.41 -25.18
C LYS A 221 -14.49 19.35 -25.37
N SER A 222 -15.25 18.86 -24.39
CA SER A 222 -16.72 18.74 -24.41
C SER A 222 -17.44 19.95 -23.80
#